data_AF-A0AAD0TS05-F1
#
_entry.id   AF-A0AAD0TS05-F1
#
_cell.length_a   1.000
_cell.length_b   1.000
_cell.length_c   1.000
_cell.angle_alpha   90.00
_cell.angle_beta   90.00
_cell.angle_gamma   90.00
#
_symmetry.space_group_name_H-M   'P 1'
#
loop_
_entity.id
_entity.type
_entity.pdbx_description
1 polymer ?
#
loop_
_entity_poly.entity_id
_entity_poly.type
_entity_poly.pdbx_seq_one_letter_code
_entity_poly.pdbx_strand_id
1 'polypeptide(L)'
;MDFDTYFEKLFNFYNVSTIKELSQKIGIGASTISAWNQRKSISALKKACRELNIYNDIFGNIDNKILEALNKEQQDEIKNSIDEDTMFHIQNLFTIAKRKNLLKELKTELSMMYLKYSTYDKDSKTEDGRNIFNDNIIFEAPEKI
;
A
#
# COMPACT_ATOMS: atom_id res chain seq x y z
N MET A 1 16.16 12.86 1.82
CA MET A 1 15.22 13.98 1.57
C MET A 1 15.77 15.23 2.24
N ASP A 2 15.78 16.33 1.50
CA ASP A 2 16.29 17.65 1.91
C ASP A 2 15.17 18.59 2.37
N PHE A 3 15.52 19.81 2.78
CA PHE A 3 14.55 20.81 3.21
C PHE A 3 13.52 21.13 2.11
N ASP A 4 13.98 21.31 0.88
CA ASP A 4 13.14 21.76 -0.23
C ASP A 4 12.04 20.74 -0.55
N THR A 5 12.35 19.44 -0.51
CA THR A 5 11.36 18.35 -0.64
C THR A 5 10.24 18.47 0.40
N TYR A 6 10.59 18.67 1.68
CA TYR A 6 9.59 18.77 2.74
C TYR A 6 8.82 20.08 2.70
N PHE A 7 9.48 21.16 2.27
CA PHE A 7 8.86 22.46 2.14
C PHE A 7 7.84 22.48 0.99
N GLU A 8 8.14 21.82 -0.13
CA GLU A 8 7.20 21.62 -1.23
C GLU A 8 6.00 20.73 -0.83
N LYS A 9 6.25 19.63 -0.10
CA LYS A 9 5.16 18.82 0.48
C LYS A 9 4.22 19.65 1.35
N LEU A 10 4.76 20.57 2.15
CA LEU A 10 3.95 21.47 2.98
C LEU A 10 3.10 22.42 2.14
N PHE A 11 3.64 22.95 1.03
CA PHE A 11 2.89 23.78 0.09
C PHE A 11 1.76 22.99 -0.56
N ASN A 12 2.05 21.78 -1.03
CA ASN A 12 1.08 20.89 -1.66
C ASN A 12 -0.05 20.48 -0.69
N PHE A 13 0.29 20.18 0.58
CA PHE A 13 -0.67 19.81 1.61
C PHE A 13 -1.73 20.90 1.83
N TYR A 14 -1.32 22.18 1.83
CA TYR A 14 -2.23 23.32 1.98
C TYR A 14 -2.78 23.87 0.66
N ASN A 15 -2.36 23.30 -0.48
CA ASN A 15 -2.66 23.77 -1.83
C ASN A 15 -2.37 25.28 -2.01
N VAL A 16 -1.15 25.67 -1.68
CA VAL A 16 -0.67 27.07 -1.76
C VAL A 16 0.54 27.18 -2.67
N SER A 17 0.72 28.36 -3.25
CA SER A 17 1.81 28.66 -4.19
C SER A 17 2.81 29.68 -3.65
N THR A 18 2.47 30.38 -2.56
CA THR A 18 3.33 31.42 -1.96
C THR A 18 3.47 31.27 -0.45
N ILE A 19 4.59 31.79 0.09
CA ILE A 19 4.82 31.87 1.54
C ILE A 19 3.74 32.71 2.24
N LYS A 20 3.19 33.72 1.55
CA LYS A 20 2.11 34.56 2.09
C LYS A 20 0.82 33.76 2.30
N GLU A 21 0.44 32.96 1.31
CA GLU A 21 -0.73 32.07 1.42
C GLU A 21 -0.53 31.01 2.49
N LEU A 22 0.66 30.38 2.53
CA LEU A 22 0.99 29.41 3.57
C LEU A 22 0.90 30.04 4.97
N SER A 23 1.46 31.24 5.13
CA SER A 23 1.41 32.01 6.38
C SER A 23 -0.01 32.22 6.88
N GLN A 24 -0.93 32.57 5.97
CA GLN A 24 -2.35 32.73 6.29
C GLN A 24 -3.00 31.41 6.67
N LYS A 25 -2.64 30.29 6.01
CA LYS A 25 -3.19 28.96 6.29
C LYS A 25 -2.76 28.40 7.65
N ILE A 26 -1.49 28.54 8.01
CA ILE A 26 -0.92 27.92 9.21
C ILE A 26 -0.81 28.86 10.41
N GLY A 27 -1.17 30.14 10.25
CA GLY A 27 -1.14 31.13 11.33
C GLY A 27 0.27 31.52 11.80
N ILE A 28 1.30 31.27 10.98
CA ILE A 28 2.71 31.60 11.29
C ILE A 28 3.14 32.74 10.37
N GLY A 29 3.79 33.77 10.91
CA GLY A 29 4.20 34.94 10.14
C GLY A 29 5.09 34.60 8.93
N ALA A 30 4.81 35.22 7.77
CA ALA A 30 5.53 34.99 6.52
C ALA A 30 7.04 35.25 6.64
N SER A 31 7.47 36.20 7.48
CA SER A 31 8.88 36.46 7.78
C SER A 31 9.56 35.26 8.44
N THR A 32 8.88 34.61 9.39
CA THR A 32 9.35 33.41 10.08
C THR A 32 9.49 32.24 9.11
N ILE A 33 8.48 32.00 8.28
CA ILE A 33 8.51 30.94 7.25
C ILE A 33 9.63 31.21 6.23
N SER A 34 9.80 32.46 5.81
CA SER A 34 10.89 32.87 4.90
C SER A 34 12.26 32.62 5.53
N ALA A 35 12.42 32.88 6.83
CA ALA A 35 13.66 32.59 7.54
C ALA A 35 13.97 31.08 7.60
N TRP A 36 12.94 30.22 7.75
CA TRP A 36 13.14 28.77 7.67
C TRP A 36 13.66 28.36 6.30
N ASN A 37 13.09 28.91 5.22
CA ASN A 37 13.50 28.60 3.84
C ASN A 37 14.91 29.10 3.53
N GLN A 38 15.24 30.34 3.91
CA GLN A 38 16.58 30.89 3.68
C GLN A 38 17.67 30.09 4.40
N ARG A 39 17.38 29.65 5.63
CA ARG A 39 18.34 28.89 6.46
C ARG A 39 18.25 27.37 6.26
N LYS A 40 17.35 26.91 5.38
CA LYS A 40 17.02 25.49 5.17
C LYS A 40 16.79 24.75 6.50
N SER A 41 16.04 25.39 7.41
CA SER A 41 15.88 24.93 8.80
C SER A 41 14.86 23.79 8.90
N ILE A 42 15.34 22.56 8.74
CA ILE A 42 14.52 21.35 8.88
C ILE A 42 13.93 21.23 10.29
N SER A 43 14.69 21.61 11.33
CA SER A 43 14.23 21.54 12.72
C SER A 43 13.03 22.44 13.00
N ALA A 44 13.05 23.67 12.47
CA ALA A 44 11.94 24.59 12.60
C ALA A 44 10.69 24.09 11.86
N LEU A 45 10.87 23.58 10.63
CA LEU A 45 9.80 23.00 9.82
C LEU A 45 9.15 21.79 10.52
N LYS A 46 9.96 20.89 11.09
CA LYS A 46 9.48 19.73 11.88
C LYS A 46 8.68 20.16 13.11
N LYS A 47 9.16 21.17 13.83
CA LYS A 47 8.47 21.69 15.02
C LYS A 47 7.09 22.23 14.64
N ALA A 48 7.01 23.07 13.62
CA ALA A 48 5.75 23.61 13.11
C ALA A 48 4.78 22.49 12.67
N CYS A 49 5.25 21.49 11.92
CA CYS A 49 4.39 20.38 11.49
C CYS A 49 3.86 19.52 12.65
N ARG A 50 4.59 19.43 13.78
CA ARG A 50 4.10 18.75 15.00
C ARG A 50 3.01 19.55 15.69
N GLU A 51 3.21 20.86 15.83
CA GLU A 51 2.23 21.76 16.45
C GLU A 51 0.93 21.82 15.64
N LEU A 52 1.02 21.65 14.31
CA LEU A 52 -0.12 21.59 13.40
C LEU A 52 -0.71 20.16 13.24
N ASN A 53 -0.16 19.14 13.92
CA ASN A 53 -0.56 17.73 13.80
C ASN A 53 -0.47 17.12 12.38
N ILE A 54 0.40 17.64 11.52
CA ILE A 54 0.62 17.16 10.13
C ILE A 54 2.01 16.54 9.92
N TYR A 55 2.73 16.28 11.02
CA TYR A 55 4.11 15.79 10.94
C TYR A 55 4.22 14.52 10.09
N ASN A 56 3.28 13.59 10.22
CA ASN A 56 3.31 12.34 9.46
C ASN A 56 2.91 12.54 7.99
N ASP A 57 2.09 13.53 7.65
CA ASP A 57 1.74 13.82 6.25
C ASP A 57 2.91 14.46 5.49
N ILE A 58 3.70 15.29 6.19
CA ILE A 58 4.84 16.00 5.58
C ILE A 58 6.14 15.20 5.68
N PHE A 59 6.45 14.68 6.87
CA PHE A 59 7.70 13.98 7.19
C PHE A 59 7.54 12.47 7.36
N GLY A 60 6.31 11.97 7.47
CA GLY A 60 6.08 10.54 7.49
C GLY A 60 6.45 9.98 6.14
N ASN A 61 7.33 8.99 6.17
CA ASN A 61 7.70 8.25 4.99
C ASN A 61 6.83 7.00 4.99
N ILE A 62 5.57 7.15 4.54
CA ILE A 62 4.69 6.00 4.31
C ILE A 62 5.42 5.03 3.37
N ASP A 63 6.10 5.55 2.36
CA ASP A 63 6.87 4.75 1.41
C ASP A 63 8.08 4.06 2.06
N ASN A 64 8.93 4.74 2.86
CA ASN A 64 10.07 4.05 3.49
C ASN A 64 9.69 3.15 4.67
N LYS A 65 8.63 3.41 5.44
CA LYS A 65 8.21 2.45 6.49
C LYS A 65 7.63 1.19 5.87
N ILE A 66 6.89 1.33 4.77
CA ILE A 66 6.42 0.21 3.98
C ILE A 66 7.61 -0.48 3.31
N LEU A 67 8.56 0.25 2.71
CA LEU A 67 9.75 -0.32 2.08
C LEU A 67 10.70 -0.98 3.10
N GLU A 68 10.87 -0.43 4.30
CA GLU A 68 11.68 -1.03 5.38
C GLU A 68 10.98 -2.22 6.03
N ALA A 69 9.65 -2.22 6.15
CA ALA A 69 8.88 -3.39 6.57
C ALA A 69 8.96 -4.52 5.51
N LEU A 70 8.80 -4.17 4.24
CA LEU A 70 8.95 -5.09 3.10
C LEU A 70 10.39 -5.61 2.95
N ASN A 71 11.41 -4.78 3.24
CA ASN A 71 12.82 -5.17 3.14
C ASN A 71 13.31 -5.97 4.36
N LYS A 72 12.75 -5.74 5.55
CA LYS A 72 13.08 -6.55 6.75
C LYS A 72 12.44 -7.94 6.72
N GLU A 73 11.27 -8.09 6.09
CA GLU A 73 10.64 -9.41 5.90
C GLU A 73 11.29 -10.23 4.76
N GLN A 74 12.04 -9.60 3.85
CA GLN A 74 12.61 -10.28 2.66
C GLN A 74 14.02 -10.85 2.84
N GLN A 75 14.76 -10.52 3.90
CA GLN A 75 16.18 -10.94 3.98
C GLN A 75 16.46 -12.28 4.64
N ASP A 76 15.53 -12.86 5.42
CA ASP A 76 15.89 -14.08 6.18
C ASP A 76 15.16 -15.38 5.83
N GLU A 77 14.12 -15.48 4.97
CA GLU A 77 13.64 -16.85 4.61
C GLU A 77 12.76 -17.12 3.36
N ILE A 78 12.40 -16.16 2.47
CA ILE A 78 11.65 -16.52 1.25
C ILE A 78 12.18 -15.77 0.02
N LYS A 79 13.10 -16.39 -0.72
CA LYS A 79 13.09 -16.22 -2.18
C LYS A 79 11.72 -16.75 -2.63
N ASN A 80 10.86 -15.87 -3.14
CA ASN A 80 9.67 -16.27 -3.88
C ASN A 80 10.11 -17.12 -5.09
N SER A 81 10.29 -18.43 -4.92
CA SER A 81 10.47 -19.35 -6.05
C SER A 81 9.10 -19.73 -6.60
N ILE A 82 8.30 -18.72 -6.95
CA ILE A 82 7.18 -18.94 -7.86
C ILE A 82 7.86 -19.10 -9.23
N ASP A 83 7.70 -20.27 -9.84
CA ASP A 83 8.21 -20.50 -11.18
C ASP A 83 7.58 -19.51 -12.18
N GLU A 84 8.30 -19.27 -13.28
CA GLU A 84 7.92 -18.24 -14.26
C GLU A 84 6.53 -18.50 -14.86
N ASP A 85 6.16 -19.76 -15.06
CA ASP A 85 4.87 -20.15 -15.62
C ASP A 85 3.72 -19.84 -14.65
N THR A 86 3.87 -20.20 -13.37
CA THR A 86 2.90 -19.86 -12.32
C THR A 86 2.73 -18.34 -12.19
N MET A 87 3.82 -17.58 -12.27
CA MET A 87 3.76 -16.12 -12.23
C MET A 87 3.03 -15.54 -13.44
N PHE A 88 3.30 -16.06 -14.65
CA PHE A 88 2.62 -15.64 -15.88
C PHE A 88 1.10 -15.85 -15.79
N HIS A 89 0.66 -16.98 -15.25
CA HIS A 89 -0.77 -17.25 -15.05
C HIS A 89 -1.42 -16.29 -14.05
N ILE A 90 -0.76 -16.00 -12.92
CA ILE A 90 -1.26 -15.04 -11.90
C ILE A 90 -1.40 -13.64 -12.50
N GLN A 91 -0.40 -13.19 -13.28
CA GLN A 91 -0.43 -11.87 -13.93
C GLN A 91 -1.57 -11.76 -14.96
N ASN A 92 -1.82 -12.81 -15.74
CA ASN A 92 -2.93 -12.84 -16.69
C ASN A 92 -4.29 -12.81 -16.00
N LEU A 93 -4.45 -13.62 -14.93
CA LEU A 93 -5.66 -13.62 -14.09
C LEU A 93 -5.96 -12.22 -13.54
N PHE A 94 -4.95 -11.56 -12.97
CA PHE A 94 -5.08 -10.20 -12.47
C PHE A 94 -5.46 -9.20 -13.56
N THR A 95 -4.85 -9.31 -14.74
CA THR A 95 -5.14 -8.44 -15.89
C THR A 95 -6.58 -8.61 -16.37
N ILE A 96 -7.08 -9.85 -16.45
CA ILE A 96 -8.46 -10.16 -16.85
C ILE A 96 -9.45 -9.63 -15.81
N ALA A 97 -9.19 -9.89 -14.52
CA ALA A 97 -10.06 -9.42 -13.43
C ALA A 97 -10.14 -7.89 -13.40
N LYS A 98 -9.02 -7.18 -13.61
CA LYS A 98 -9.01 -5.72 -13.71
C LYS A 98 -9.84 -5.20 -14.89
N ARG A 99 -9.72 -5.82 -16.07
CA ARG A 99 -10.51 -5.45 -17.25
C ARG A 99 -12.00 -5.68 -17.07
N LYS A 100 -12.37 -6.72 -16.32
CA LYS A 100 -13.77 -7.08 -16.04
C LYS A 100 -14.35 -6.46 -14.77
N ASN A 101 -13.58 -5.64 -14.05
CA ASN A 101 -13.94 -5.10 -12.74
C ASN A 101 -14.27 -6.16 -11.67
N LEU A 102 -13.58 -7.31 -11.73
CA LEU A 102 -13.75 -8.47 -10.84
C LEU A 102 -12.59 -8.61 -9.83
N LEU A 103 -11.90 -7.51 -9.52
CA LEU A 103 -10.71 -7.56 -8.66
C LEU A 103 -11.03 -7.96 -7.22
N LYS A 104 -12.24 -7.67 -6.74
CA LYS A 104 -12.67 -8.02 -5.39
C LYS A 104 -12.89 -9.54 -5.31
N GLU A 105 -13.60 -10.09 -6.29
CA GLU A 105 -13.91 -11.50 -6.45
C GLU A 105 -12.63 -12.32 -6.56
N LEU A 106 -11.70 -11.92 -7.44
CA LEU A 106 -10.40 -12.58 -7.58
C LEU A 106 -9.63 -12.62 -6.25
N LYS A 107 -9.61 -11.53 -5.48
CA LYS A 107 -8.92 -11.49 -4.17
C LYS A 107 -9.58 -12.41 -3.15
N THR A 108 -10.91 -12.48 -3.16
CA THR A 108 -11.68 -13.37 -2.31
C THR A 108 -11.40 -14.84 -2.66
N GLU A 109 -11.37 -15.20 -3.94
CA GLU A 109 -11.03 -16.55 -4.40
C GLU A 109 -9.59 -16.94 -4.05
N LEU A 110 -8.61 -16.05 -4.28
CA LEU A 110 -7.21 -16.29 -3.90
C LEU A 110 -7.05 -16.46 -2.38
N SER A 111 -7.85 -15.73 -1.59
CA SER A 111 -7.85 -15.87 -0.13
C SER A 111 -8.44 -17.20 0.31
N MET A 112 -9.52 -17.67 -0.35
CA MET A 112 -10.06 -19.01 -0.11
C MET A 112 -9.08 -20.10 -0.52
N MET A 113 -8.37 -19.92 -1.64
CA MET A 113 -7.32 -20.83 -2.10
C MET A 113 -6.18 -20.89 -1.09
N TYR A 114 -5.69 -19.74 -0.62
CA TYR A 114 -4.66 -19.68 0.43
C TYR A 114 -5.11 -20.39 1.70
N LEU A 115 -6.32 -20.12 2.19
CA LEU A 115 -6.88 -20.81 3.35
C LEU A 115 -6.91 -22.33 3.11
N LYS A 116 -7.44 -22.77 1.96
CA LYS A 116 -7.48 -24.18 1.57
C LYS A 116 -6.11 -24.84 1.64
N TYR A 117 -5.07 -24.24 1.06
CA TYR A 117 -3.73 -24.85 1.02
C TYR A 117 -2.92 -24.67 2.30
N SER A 118 -3.20 -23.64 3.12
CA SER A 118 -2.50 -23.37 4.38
C SER A 118 -3.00 -24.24 5.54
N THR A 119 -4.26 -24.66 5.51
CA THR A 119 -4.85 -25.57 6.51
C THR A 119 -4.83 -27.03 6.05
N TYR A 120 -4.19 -27.32 4.92
CA TYR A 120 -4.22 -28.63 4.32
C TYR A 120 -3.20 -29.59 4.93
N ASP A 121 -3.69 -30.65 5.55
CA ASP A 121 -3.00 -31.94 5.59
C ASP A 121 -3.63 -32.84 4.52
N LYS A 122 -2.82 -33.52 3.69
CA LYS A 122 -3.28 -34.37 2.58
C LYS A 122 -4.27 -35.46 3.00
N ASP A 123 -4.28 -35.77 4.29
CA ASP A 123 -5.13 -36.81 4.88
C ASP A 123 -6.40 -36.27 5.59
N SER A 124 -6.68 -34.96 5.47
CA SER A 124 -7.85 -34.33 6.09
C SER A 124 -9.16 -34.79 5.46
N LYS A 125 -10.06 -35.34 6.28
CA LYS A 125 -11.43 -35.75 5.89
C LYS A 125 -12.44 -34.93 6.69
N THR A 126 -13.65 -34.75 6.14
CA THR A 126 -14.80 -34.25 6.93
C THR A 126 -15.13 -35.24 8.06
N GLU A 127 -15.92 -34.81 9.06
CA GLU A 127 -16.34 -35.67 10.18
C GLU A 127 -17.04 -36.97 9.74
N ASP A 128 -17.67 -36.97 8.56
CA ASP A 128 -18.31 -38.13 7.93
C ASP A 128 -17.41 -38.86 6.91
N GLY A 129 -16.11 -38.55 6.88
CA GLY A 129 -15.10 -39.28 6.11
C GLY A 129 -15.03 -38.95 4.62
N ARG A 130 -15.80 -37.96 4.14
CA ARG A 130 -15.74 -37.51 2.75
C ARG A 130 -14.45 -36.74 2.50
N ASN A 131 -13.90 -36.95 1.29
CA ASN A 131 -12.74 -36.20 0.85
C ASN A 131 -13.19 -34.80 0.44
N ILE A 132 -12.68 -33.78 1.13
CA ILE A 132 -12.95 -32.36 0.87
C ILE A 132 -12.50 -31.88 -0.54
N PHE A 133 -11.88 -32.75 -1.35
CA PHE A 133 -11.44 -32.47 -2.72
C PHE A 133 -12.35 -32.98 -3.84
N ASN A 134 -13.32 -33.86 -3.57
CA ASN A 134 -14.05 -34.52 -4.66
C ASN A 134 -15.25 -33.75 -5.21
N ASP A 135 -15.62 -32.63 -4.59
CA ASP A 135 -16.62 -31.74 -5.19
C ASP A 135 -15.89 -30.86 -6.22
N ASN A 136 -15.79 -31.38 -7.44
CA ASN A 136 -15.36 -30.61 -8.61
C ASN A 136 -16.07 -29.25 -8.58
N ILE A 137 -15.31 -28.16 -8.55
CA ILE A 137 -15.88 -26.83 -8.83
C ILE A 137 -16.26 -26.84 -10.31
N ILE A 138 -17.53 -27.12 -10.60
CA ILE A 138 -18.08 -27.01 -11.95
C ILE A 138 -18.32 -25.52 -12.21
N PHE A 139 -17.50 -24.93 -13.08
CA PHE A 139 -17.80 -23.62 -13.65
C PHE A 139 -18.81 -23.82 -14.79
N GLU A 140 -20.10 -23.75 -14.49
CA GLU A 140 -21.10 -23.64 -15.55
C GLU A 140 -20.94 -22.26 -16.21
N ALA A 141 -20.61 -22.27 -17.51
CA ALA A 141 -20.63 -21.06 -18.31
C ALA A 141 -22.09 -20.55 -18.39
N PRO A 142 -22.36 -19.25 -18.20
CA PRO A 142 -23.71 -18.74 -18.32
C PRO A 142 -24.22 -18.99 -19.74
N GLU A 143 -25.37 -19.65 -19.84
CA GLU A 143 -26.06 -19.82 -21.13
C GLU A 143 -26.30 -18.45 -21.75
N LYS A 144 -25.91 -18.31 -23.02
CA LYS A 144 -26.28 -17.15 -23.82
C LYS A 144 -27.79 -17.22 -24.06
N ILE A 145 -28.53 -16.28 -23.49
CA ILE A 145 -29.91 -15.95 -23.87
C ILE A 145 -29.90 -15.36 -25.28
#